data_AF-A0A7Z0TV45-F1
#
_entry.id   AF-A0A7Z0TV45-F1
#
_cell.length_a   1.000
_cell.length_b   1.000
_cell.length_c   1.000
_cell.angle_alpha   90.00
_cell.angle_beta   90.00
_cell.angle_gamma   90.00
#
_symmetry.space_group_name_H-M   'P 1'
#
loop_
_entity.id
_entity.type
_entity.pdbx_description
1 polymer ?
#
loop_
_entity_poly.entity_id
_entity_poly.type
_entity_poly.pdbx_seq_one_letter_code
_entity_poly.pdbx_strand_id
1 'polypeptide(L)'
;MGYRKKSGGKTDLVATESSEADRETIRALFQQAWVASTGIGIRDIDFTLINWPETARAIGRASEILALDPAKYRVLSSFLADAPDREAAQMIRETIDRWVAKNWATFEAEWQSEALKLFEGNGSGYRAFEDFIDRWPQLASDTKLLADVIEALDRDSRDMENKVERLRALTGSIASVKLVIDAVNRNNTGPRVSRELASLIAEWAGKTVWGELQYAVWCNDARPYRAGPANSDSSLSGFSA
;
A
#
# COMPACT_ATOMS: atom_id res chain seq x y z
N MET A 1 45.10 56.83 8.57
CA MET A 1 44.82 56.26 7.24
C MET A 1 45.22 54.79 7.27
N GLY A 2 44.41 53.78 7.01
CA GLY A 2 43.02 53.67 6.58
C GLY A 2 42.53 52.24 6.88
N TYR A 3 41.23 52.13 7.08
CA TYR A 3 40.46 50.96 7.51
C TYR A 3 40.57 49.73 6.60
N ARG A 4 40.48 48.52 7.16
CA ARG A 4 39.77 47.43 6.45
C ARG A 4 39.10 46.40 7.37
N LYS A 5 37.78 46.62 7.49
CA LYS A 5 36.64 45.69 7.59
C LYS A 5 36.81 44.33 8.29
N LYS A 6 36.10 44.26 9.43
CA LYS A 6 35.48 43.04 9.98
C LYS A 6 34.72 42.27 8.90
N SER A 7 35.11 41.02 8.69
CA SER A 7 34.27 40.00 8.06
C SER A 7 33.39 39.39 9.15
N GLY A 8 32.22 39.97 9.36
CA GLY A 8 31.16 39.32 10.13
C GLY A 8 30.66 38.12 9.34
N GLY A 9 31.00 36.93 9.82
CA GLY A 9 30.42 35.67 9.35
C GLY A 9 28.91 35.73 9.51
N LYS A 10 28.23 35.69 8.37
CA LYS A 10 26.79 35.63 8.22
C LYS A 10 26.36 34.19 8.49
N THR A 11 26.30 33.81 9.76
CA THR A 11 25.59 32.62 10.23
C THR A 11 24.35 33.10 10.98
N ASP A 12 23.24 32.39 10.77
CA ASP A 12 22.03 32.45 11.60
C ASP A 12 20.98 33.53 11.30
N LEU A 13 20.44 33.58 10.07
CA LEU A 13 19.15 34.27 9.84
C LEU A 13 18.22 33.62 8.79
N VAL A 14 18.53 32.42 8.24
CA VAL A 14 17.72 31.82 7.16
C VAL A 14 16.78 30.70 7.66
N ALA A 15 16.91 30.24 8.91
CA ALA A 15 16.16 29.09 9.42
C ALA A 15 15.03 29.41 10.42
N THR A 16 14.80 30.69 10.74
CA THR A 16 13.84 31.13 11.79
C THR A 16 12.66 31.95 11.25
N GLU A 17 12.47 31.98 9.94
CA GLU A 17 11.28 32.56 9.28
C GLU A 17 10.43 31.47 8.61
N SER A 18 10.20 30.34 9.30
CA SER A 18 8.92 29.66 9.09
C SER A 18 7.86 30.63 9.61
N SER A 19 7.41 31.51 8.69
CA SER A 19 6.66 32.72 8.99
C SER A 19 5.46 32.39 9.88
N GLU A 20 5.18 33.24 10.87
CA GLU A 20 3.96 33.15 11.67
C GLU A 20 2.70 33.08 10.77
N ALA A 21 2.77 33.68 9.57
CA ALA A 21 1.74 33.58 8.54
C ALA A 21 1.58 32.14 7.98
N ASP A 22 2.67 31.38 7.82
CA ASP A 22 2.60 29.98 7.38
C ASP A 22 1.95 29.11 8.45
N ARG A 23 2.29 29.34 9.73
CA ARG A 23 1.66 28.67 10.87
C ARG A 23 0.17 28.95 10.94
N GLU A 24 -0.23 30.19 10.75
CA GLU A 24 -1.64 30.58 10.76
C GLU A 24 -2.40 29.98 9.58
N THR A 25 -1.81 30.00 8.38
CA THR A 25 -2.40 29.39 7.18
C THR A 25 -2.61 27.89 7.36
N ILE A 26 -1.62 27.19 7.90
CA ILE A 26 -1.71 25.75 8.19
C ILE A 26 -2.78 25.51 9.27
N ARG A 27 -2.78 26.27 10.36
CA ARG A 27 -3.77 26.16 11.44
C ARG A 27 -5.19 26.34 10.90
N ALA A 28 -5.43 27.35 10.07
CA ALA A 28 -6.72 27.61 9.46
C ALA A 28 -7.19 26.42 8.61
N LEU A 29 -6.30 25.81 7.82
CA LEU A 29 -6.63 24.59 7.06
C LEU A 29 -7.06 23.44 7.98
N PHE A 30 -6.29 23.17 9.05
CA PHE A 30 -6.63 22.09 9.99
C PHE A 30 -7.95 22.35 10.73
N GLN A 31 -8.25 23.60 11.07
CA GLN A 31 -9.53 23.97 11.67
C GLN A 31 -10.69 23.70 10.72
N GLN A 32 -10.57 24.11 9.45
CA GLN A 32 -11.59 23.85 8.43
C GLN A 32 -11.79 22.35 8.19
N ALA A 33 -10.70 21.58 8.07
CA ALA A 33 -10.75 20.13 7.94
C ALA A 33 -11.40 19.46 9.17
N TRP A 34 -11.09 19.94 10.38
CA TRP A 34 -11.70 19.42 11.60
C TRP A 34 -13.20 19.70 11.66
N VAL A 35 -13.64 20.94 11.38
CA VAL A 35 -15.06 21.31 11.31
C VAL A 35 -15.79 20.39 10.33
N ALA A 36 -15.21 20.16 9.14
CA ALA A 36 -15.74 19.26 8.14
C ALA A 36 -16.01 17.84 8.67
N SER A 37 -15.09 17.30 9.47
CA SER A 37 -15.17 15.93 9.98
C SER A 37 -16.21 15.73 11.09
N THR A 38 -16.60 16.80 11.80
CA THR A 38 -17.54 16.71 12.94
C THR A 38 -19.01 16.70 12.54
N GLY A 39 -19.34 16.74 11.24
CA GLY A 39 -20.71 16.57 10.76
C GLY A 39 -21.62 17.78 10.99
N ILE A 40 -21.08 18.93 11.38
CA ILE A 40 -21.74 20.23 11.16
C ILE A 40 -21.66 20.49 9.66
N GLY A 41 -22.58 19.85 8.92
CA GLY A 41 -22.76 19.88 7.47
C GLY A 41 -21.54 20.22 6.62
N ILE A 42 -20.99 19.25 5.88
CA ILE A 42 -20.06 19.51 4.76
C ILE A 42 -20.60 20.58 3.78
N ARG A 43 -21.91 20.83 3.80
CA ARG A 43 -22.60 21.91 3.07
C ARG A 43 -22.24 23.34 3.51
N ASP A 44 -21.63 23.54 4.68
CA ASP A 44 -21.29 24.86 5.22
C ASP A 44 -19.78 25.18 5.14
N ILE A 45 -18.97 24.30 4.55
CA ILE A 45 -17.56 24.59 4.29
C ILE A 45 -17.46 25.41 3.02
N ASP A 46 -17.16 26.69 3.18
CA ASP A 46 -16.84 27.54 2.05
C ASP A 46 -15.37 27.35 1.64
N PHE A 47 -15.14 26.39 0.74
CA PHE A 47 -13.83 26.12 0.14
C PHE A 47 -13.25 27.32 -0.63
N THR A 48 -14.05 28.35 -0.94
CA THR A 48 -13.58 29.57 -1.60
C THR A 48 -12.80 30.50 -0.65
N LEU A 49 -12.93 30.30 0.66
CA LEU A 49 -12.17 31.04 1.67
C LEU A 49 -10.72 30.56 1.80
N ILE A 50 -10.37 29.40 1.23
CA ILE A 50 -9.02 28.85 1.27
C ILE A 50 -8.26 29.30 0.03
N ASN A 51 -7.15 30.03 0.24
CA ASN A 51 -6.19 30.30 -0.82
C ASN A 51 -5.32 29.05 -1.05
N TRP A 52 -5.86 28.09 -1.82
CA TRP A 52 -5.27 26.78 -2.05
C TRP A 52 -3.80 26.80 -2.50
N PRO A 53 -3.39 27.61 -3.50
CA PRO A 53 -1.98 27.69 -3.89
C PRO A 53 -1.07 28.16 -2.76
N GLU A 54 -1.51 29.16 -1.98
CA GLU A 54 -0.69 29.65 -0.87
C GLU A 54 -0.65 28.67 0.30
N THR A 55 -1.76 28.00 0.60
CA THR A 55 -1.80 26.92 1.58
C THR A 55 -0.86 25.78 1.21
N ALA A 56 -0.83 25.36 -0.07
CA ALA A 56 0.09 24.35 -0.54
C ALA A 56 1.56 24.77 -0.38
N ARG A 57 1.90 26.03 -0.70
CA ARG A 57 3.25 26.56 -0.50
C ARG A 57 3.61 26.66 0.99
N ALA A 58 2.70 27.13 1.84
CA ALA A 58 2.92 27.22 3.28
C ALA A 58 3.19 25.84 3.89
N ILE A 59 2.39 24.83 3.52
CA ILE A 59 2.62 23.44 3.93
C ILE A 59 3.95 22.90 3.40
N GLY A 60 4.30 23.22 2.14
CA GLY A 60 5.60 22.87 1.57
C GLY A 60 6.78 23.45 2.35
N ARG A 61 6.71 24.75 2.69
CA ARG A 61 7.77 25.49 3.43
C ARG A 61 7.87 25.08 4.89
N ALA A 62 6.74 24.79 5.52
CA ALA A 62 6.64 24.56 6.95
C ALA A 62 6.20 23.12 7.27
N SER A 63 6.60 22.15 6.45
CA SER A 63 6.24 20.75 6.66
C SER A 63 6.74 20.19 8.01
N GLU A 64 7.86 20.70 8.53
CA GLU A 64 8.46 20.23 9.79
C GLU A 64 7.64 20.57 11.04
N ILE A 65 6.77 21.59 10.98
CA ILE A 65 5.90 21.99 12.10
C ILE A 65 4.54 21.28 12.05
N LEU A 66 4.31 20.40 11.07
CA LEU A 66 3.11 19.59 11.00
C LEU A 66 3.10 18.61 12.19
N ALA A 67 2.35 18.92 13.25
CA ALA A 67 2.12 18.00 14.37
C ALA A 67 0.98 17.03 14.03
N LEU A 68 1.22 16.20 13.01
CA LEU A 68 0.27 15.22 12.49
C LEU A 68 0.27 13.94 13.33
N ASP A 69 -0.92 13.45 13.63
CA ASP A 69 -1.20 12.12 14.16
C ASP A 69 -2.13 11.40 13.16
N PRO A 70 -2.37 10.07 13.31
CA PRO A 70 -3.22 9.32 12.39
C PRO A 70 -4.63 9.90 12.20
N ALA A 71 -5.24 10.40 13.28
CA ALA A 71 -6.59 10.98 13.22
C ALA A 71 -6.61 12.28 12.41
N LYS A 72 -5.69 13.21 12.71
CA LYS A 72 -5.55 14.46 11.95
C LYS A 72 -5.21 14.21 10.48
N TYR A 73 -4.37 13.22 10.21
CA TYR A 73 -4.04 12.82 8.85
C TYR A 73 -5.28 12.35 8.08
N ARG A 74 -6.13 11.49 8.67
CA ARG A 74 -7.36 11.01 8.01
C ARG A 74 -8.32 12.16 7.73
N VAL A 75 -8.54 13.02 8.71
CA VAL A 75 -9.40 14.20 8.58
C VAL A 75 -8.92 15.10 7.43
N LEU A 76 -7.63 15.43 7.41
CA LEU A 76 -7.05 16.25 6.36
C LEU A 76 -7.10 15.57 4.98
N SER A 77 -6.77 14.28 4.91
CA SER A 77 -6.79 13.53 3.65
C SER A 77 -8.19 13.46 3.03
N SER A 78 -9.21 13.23 3.87
CA SER A 78 -10.61 13.25 3.45
C SER A 78 -11.02 14.63 2.98
N PHE A 79 -10.68 15.68 3.74
CA PHE A 79 -10.96 17.06 3.35
C PHE A 79 -10.36 17.44 2.00
N LEU A 80 -9.13 17.01 1.73
CA LEU A 80 -8.45 17.24 0.46
C LEU A 80 -9.08 16.48 -0.72
N ALA A 81 -9.88 15.43 -0.48
CA ALA A 81 -10.62 14.74 -1.54
C ALA A 81 -11.73 15.58 -2.14
N ASP A 82 -12.25 16.54 -1.38
CA ASP A 82 -13.33 17.44 -1.81
C ASP A 82 -12.80 18.82 -2.24
N ALA A 83 -11.48 19.04 -2.17
CA ALA A 83 -10.86 20.31 -2.55
C ALA A 83 -11.10 20.66 -4.03
N PRO A 84 -11.53 21.90 -4.34
CA PRO A 84 -11.78 22.34 -5.72
C PRO A 84 -10.49 22.50 -6.53
N ASP A 85 -9.41 22.96 -5.89
CA ASP A 85 -8.08 23.05 -6.50
C ASP A 85 -7.35 21.71 -6.37
N ARG A 86 -7.44 20.90 -7.43
CA ARG A 86 -6.87 19.54 -7.47
C ARG A 86 -5.34 19.55 -7.43
N GLU A 87 -4.69 20.53 -8.04
CA GLU A 87 -3.23 20.61 -8.09
C GLU A 87 -2.67 20.98 -6.71
N ALA A 88 -3.23 22.01 -6.08
CA ALA A 88 -2.85 22.40 -4.73
C ALA A 88 -3.13 21.28 -3.70
N ALA A 89 -4.28 20.62 -3.79
CA ALA A 89 -4.61 19.50 -2.92
C ALA A 89 -3.63 18.34 -3.08
N GLN A 90 -3.20 18.04 -4.31
CA GLN A 90 -2.20 17.01 -4.58
C GLN A 90 -0.83 17.37 -3.98
N MET A 91 -0.37 18.62 -4.13
CA MET A 91 0.88 19.07 -3.51
C MET A 91 0.83 18.98 -1.97
N ILE A 92 -0.32 19.30 -1.37
CA ILE A 92 -0.51 19.15 0.07
C ILE A 92 -0.43 17.67 0.46
N ARG A 93 -1.14 16.78 -0.26
CA ARG A 93 -1.11 15.32 -0.03
C ARG A 93 0.31 14.76 -0.09
N GLU A 94 1.05 15.07 -1.13
CA GLU A 94 2.44 14.62 -1.28
C GLU A 94 3.35 15.14 -0.16
N THR A 95 3.06 16.33 0.36
CA THR A 95 3.84 16.89 1.47
C THR A 95 3.51 16.21 2.79
N ILE A 96 2.23 15.98 3.09
CA ILE A 96 1.84 15.25 4.31
C ILE A 96 2.27 13.78 4.24
N ASP A 97 2.22 13.14 3.08
CA ASP A 97 2.65 11.75 2.90
C ASP A 97 4.15 11.59 3.13
N ARG A 98 4.96 12.51 2.56
CA ARG A 98 6.40 12.56 2.85
C ARG A 98 6.68 12.80 4.33
N TRP A 99 5.86 13.61 5.00
CA TRP A 99 5.99 13.83 6.44
C TRP A 99 5.66 12.57 7.24
N VAL A 100 4.58 11.86 6.90
CA VAL A 100 4.21 10.58 7.53
C VAL A 100 5.32 9.55 7.34
N ALA A 101 5.87 9.43 6.13
CA ALA A 101 6.98 8.51 5.84
C ALA A 101 8.22 8.79 6.71
N LYS A 102 8.52 10.07 7.00
CA LYS A 102 9.61 10.47 7.92
C LYS A 102 9.31 10.19 9.38
N ASN A 103 8.03 10.20 9.77
CA ASN A 103 7.57 10.00 11.14
C ASN A 103 6.82 8.68 11.31
N TRP A 104 7.25 7.65 10.56
CA TRP A 104 6.54 6.38 10.43
C TRP A 104 6.16 5.73 11.75
N ALA A 105 7.06 5.79 12.75
CA ALA A 105 6.85 5.20 14.07
C ALA A 105 5.56 5.70 14.78
N THR A 106 5.07 6.89 14.46
CA THR A 106 3.80 7.43 15.01
C THR A 106 2.57 6.80 14.35
N PHE A 107 2.70 6.29 13.12
CA PHE A 107 1.60 5.78 12.31
C PHE A 107 1.61 4.26 12.18
N GLU A 108 2.76 3.62 12.36
CA GLU A 108 3.02 2.21 12.09
C GLU A 108 1.92 1.29 12.63
N ALA A 109 1.64 1.33 13.93
CA ALA A 109 0.66 0.45 14.55
C ALA A 109 -0.76 0.64 13.99
N GLU A 110 -1.13 1.88 13.69
CA GLU A 110 -2.46 2.21 13.19
C GLU A 110 -2.59 1.86 11.70
N TRP A 111 -1.53 2.02 10.91
CA TRP A 111 -1.50 1.66 9.50
C TRP A 111 -1.40 0.15 9.30
N GLN A 112 -0.71 -0.57 10.18
CA GLN A 112 -0.79 -2.04 10.26
C GLN A 112 -2.24 -2.49 10.48
N SER A 113 -2.93 -1.89 11.47
CA SER A 113 -4.32 -2.23 11.76
C SER A 113 -5.25 -1.91 10.58
N GLU A 114 -5.03 -0.79 9.91
CA GLU A 114 -5.83 -0.41 8.74
C GLU A 114 -5.58 -1.32 7.54
N ALA A 115 -4.32 -1.66 7.26
CA ALA A 115 -3.96 -2.62 6.22
C ALA A 115 -4.62 -3.98 6.47
N LEU A 116 -4.62 -4.46 7.72
CA LEU A 116 -5.29 -5.72 8.07
C LEU A 116 -6.81 -5.65 7.85
N LYS A 117 -7.47 -4.54 8.23
CA LYS A 117 -8.90 -4.36 7.94
C LYS A 117 -9.20 -4.35 6.45
N LEU A 118 -8.36 -3.68 5.65
CA LEU A 118 -8.49 -3.65 4.19
C LEU A 118 -8.28 -5.04 3.60
N PHE A 119 -7.35 -5.82 4.14
CA PHE A 119 -7.14 -7.21 3.75
C PHE A 119 -8.36 -8.09 4.06
N GLU A 120 -8.95 -7.96 5.24
CA GLU A 120 -10.12 -8.74 5.69
C GLU A 120 -11.44 -8.28 5.06
N GLY A 121 -11.49 -7.06 4.51
CA GLY A 121 -12.68 -6.45 3.94
C GLY A 121 -13.28 -7.29 2.80
N ASN A 122 -14.57 -7.61 2.94
CA ASN A 122 -15.39 -8.25 1.91
C ASN A 122 -16.02 -7.17 1.00
N GLY A 123 -15.51 -7.02 -0.23
CA GLY A 123 -16.26 -6.40 -1.32
C GLY A 123 -15.96 -4.93 -1.70
N SER A 124 -15.20 -4.17 -0.91
CA SER A 124 -14.83 -2.79 -1.30
C SER A 124 -13.39 -2.70 -1.82
N GLY A 125 -13.19 -3.26 -3.01
CA GLY A 125 -12.03 -3.01 -3.86
C GLY A 125 -10.79 -3.83 -3.51
N TYR A 126 -10.53 -4.90 -4.28
CA TYR A 126 -9.22 -5.55 -4.39
C TYR A 126 -8.04 -4.53 -4.37
N ARG A 127 -8.20 -3.44 -5.10
CA ARG A 127 -7.22 -2.35 -5.18
C ARG A 127 -7.03 -1.56 -3.90
N ALA A 128 -7.99 -1.52 -2.97
CA ALA A 128 -7.87 -0.68 -1.78
C ALA A 128 -6.72 -1.12 -0.87
N PHE A 129 -6.48 -2.44 -0.76
CA PHE A 129 -5.32 -2.96 -0.02
C PHE A 129 -4.02 -2.66 -0.77
N GLU A 130 -3.95 -3.00 -2.06
CA GLU A 130 -2.75 -2.78 -2.89
C GLU A 130 -2.37 -1.30 -2.97
N ASP A 131 -3.32 -0.42 -3.29
CA ASP A 131 -3.14 1.04 -3.34
C ASP A 131 -2.65 1.57 -1.97
N PHE A 132 -3.09 0.96 -0.85
CA PHE A 132 -2.63 1.33 0.48
C PHE A 132 -1.19 0.88 0.76
N ILE A 133 -0.82 -0.33 0.33
CA ILE A 133 0.56 -0.83 0.45
C ILE A 133 1.51 -0.05 -0.49
N ASP A 134 1.09 0.25 -1.71
CA ASP A 134 1.86 1.05 -2.68
C ASP A 134 2.12 2.47 -2.16
N ARG A 135 1.12 3.05 -1.46
CA ARG A 135 1.28 4.36 -0.81
C ARG A 135 2.23 4.31 0.38
N TRP A 136 2.31 3.18 1.08
CA TRP A 136 3.14 2.99 2.27
C TRP A 136 4.07 1.77 2.14
N PRO A 137 5.14 1.87 1.33
CA PRO A 137 6.04 0.73 1.05
C PRO A 137 6.68 0.10 2.29
N GLN A 138 6.75 0.83 3.41
CA GLN A 138 7.20 0.31 4.70
C GLN A 138 6.36 -0.89 5.16
N LEU A 139 5.06 -0.91 4.88
CA LEU A 139 4.16 -2.02 5.21
C LEU A 139 4.43 -3.26 4.35
N ALA A 140 4.90 -3.08 3.11
CA ALA A 140 5.16 -4.20 2.21
C ALA A 140 6.21 -5.16 2.79
N SER A 141 7.22 -4.63 3.50
CA SER A 141 8.28 -5.42 4.15
C SER A 141 8.03 -5.68 5.63
N ASP A 142 6.85 -5.38 6.15
CA ASP A 142 6.51 -5.52 7.56
C ASP A 142 6.20 -6.99 7.89
N THR A 143 7.10 -7.61 8.67
CA THR A 143 7.00 -9.03 9.03
C THR A 143 5.86 -9.33 9.99
N LYS A 144 5.47 -8.36 10.82
CA LYS A 144 4.35 -8.51 11.75
C LYS A 144 3.04 -8.43 11.00
N LEU A 145 2.87 -7.45 10.11
CA LEU A 145 1.70 -7.36 9.24
C LEU A 145 1.55 -8.63 8.40
N LEU A 146 2.65 -9.13 7.81
CA LEU A 146 2.62 -10.38 7.03
C LEU A 146 2.13 -11.57 7.88
N ALA A 147 2.58 -11.70 9.13
CA ALA A 147 2.12 -12.75 10.02
C ALA A 147 0.62 -12.61 10.33
N ASP A 148 0.16 -11.41 10.67
CA ASP A 148 -1.25 -11.11 10.98
C ASP A 148 -2.17 -11.40 9.78
N VAL A 149 -1.70 -11.07 8.57
CA VAL A 149 -2.44 -11.33 7.31
C VAL A 149 -2.52 -12.82 6.99
N ILE A 150 -1.44 -13.59 7.21
CA ILE A 150 -1.45 -15.05 7.05
C ILE A 150 -2.39 -15.70 8.09
N GLU A 151 -2.42 -15.21 9.33
CA GLU A 151 -3.36 -15.68 10.35
C GLU A 151 -4.82 -15.38 9.94
N ALA A 152 -5.09 -14.18 9.42
CA ALA A 152 -6.40 -13.81 8.91
C ALA A 152 -6.84 -14.68 7.71
N LEU A 153 -5.91 -15.09 6.86
CA LEU A 153 -6.12 -16.03 5.76
C LEU A 153 -6.51 -17.43 6.28
N ASP A 154 -5.79 -17.96 7.27
CA ASP A 154 -6.06 -19.28 7.86
C ASP A 154 -7.40 -19.31 8.60
N ARG A 155 -7.76 -18.21 9.27
CA ARG A 155 -9.01 -18.07 10.03
C ARG A 155 -10.27 -17.96 9.17
N ASP A 156 -10.20 -17.32 8.01
CA ASP A 156 -11.35 -17.08 7.15
C ASP A 156 -11.07 -17.48 5.69
N SER A 157 -11.60 -18.62 5.31
CA SER A 157 -11.41 -19.22 3.99
C SER A 157 -12.31 -18.66 2.89
N ARG A 158 -13.20 -17.74 3.23
CA ARG A 158 -13.99 -17.03 2.21
C ARG A 158 -13.06 -16.19 1.36
N ASP A 159 -13.35 -16.18 0.06
CA ASP A 159 -12.65 -15.35 -0.92
C ASP A 159 -11.13 -15.57 -0.98
N MET A 160 -10.70 -16.84 -0.79
CA MET A 160 -9.28 -17.21 -0.73
C MET A 160 -8.50 -16.78 -1.98
N GLU A 161 -9.13 -16.80 -3.17
CA GLU A 161 -8.53 -16.33 -4.41
C GLU A 161 -8.07 -14.86 -4.28
N ASN A 162 -8.99 -13.96 -3.92
CA ASN A 162 -8.68 -12.55 -3.75
C ASN A 162 -7.70 -12.30 -2.59
N LYS A 163 -7.76 -13.09 -1.52
CA LYS A 163 -6.83 -12.94 -0.39
C LYS A 163 -5.40 -13.38 -0.73
N VAL A 164 -5.24 -14.47 -1.48
CA VAL A 164 -3.93 -14.91 -1.99
C VAL A 164 -3.39 -13.91 -3.02
N GLU A 165 -4.24 -13.33 -3.86
CA GLU A 165 -3.85 -12.27 -4.77
C GLU A 165 -3.35 -11.02 -4.01
N ARG A 166 -4.11 -10.53 -3.01
CA ARG A 166 -3.71 -9.39 -2.17
C ARG A 166 -2.38 -9.60 -1.44
N LEU A 167 -2.06 -10.84 -1.05
CA LEU A 167 -0.77 -11.16 -0.41
C LEU A 167 0.43 -10.78 -1.27
N ARG A 168 0.28 -10.70 -2.60
CA ARG A 168 1.36 -10.32 -3.53
C ARG A 168 1.86 -8.89 -3.36
N ALA A 169 1.04 -8.01 -2.77
CA ALA A 169 1.49 -6.67 -2.41
C ALA A 169 2.51 -6.67 -1.25
N LEU A 170 2.60 -7.76 -0.49
CA LEU A 170 3.58 -7.91 0.59
C LEU A 170 4.82 -8.67 0.12
N THR A 171 5.94 -8.44 0.81
CA THR A 171 7.19 -9.16 0.63
C THR A 171 7.25 -10.31 1.62
N GLY A 172 7.19 -11.55 1.10
CA GLY A 172 7.33 -12.76 1.91
C GLY A 172 8.65 -13.49 1.71
N SER A 173 8.85 -14.52 2.52
CA SER A 173 9.96 -15.46 2.38
C SER A 173 9.45 -16.85 1.97
N ILE A 174 10.37 -17.77 1.63
CA ILE A 174 10.03 -19.18 1.41
C ILE A 174 9.35 -19.81 2.64
N ALA A 175 9.68 -19.36 3.86
CA ALA A 175 9.00 -19.85 5.06
C ALA A 175 7.54 -19.37 5.10
N SER A 176 7.29 -18.11 4.73
CA SER A 176 5.95 -17.53 4.63
C SER A 176 5.10 -18.25 3.57
N VAL A 177 5.70 -18.59 2.43
CA VAL A 177 5.05 -19.39 1.37
C VAL A 177 4.49 -20.70 1.94
N LYS A 178 5.27 -21.42 2.75
CA LYS A 178 4.82 -22.70 3.33
C LYS A 178 3.58 -22.52 4.20
N LEU A 179 3.55 -21.48 5.02
CA LEU A 179 2.40 -21.16 5.87
C LEU A 179 1.15 -20.86 5.02
N VAL A 180 1.30 -20.12 3.93
CA VAL A 180 0.19 -19.83 3.00
C VAL A 180 -0.30 -21.11 2.30
N ILE A 181 0.61 -21.97 1.81
CA ILE A 181 0.26 -23.26 1.21
C ILE A 181 -0.54 -24.12 2.20
N ASP A 182 -0.08 -24.21 3.46
CA ASP A 182 -0.75 -24.99 4.49
C ASP A 182 -2.17 -24.46 4.78
N ALA A 183 -2.32 -23.13 4.90
CA ALA A 183 -3.62 -22.49 5.09
C ALA A 183 -4.57 -22.74 3.90
N VAL A 184 -4.08 -22.64 2.67
CA VAL A 184 -4.84 -22.89 1.43
C VAL A 184 -5.29 -24.35 1.33
N ASN A 185 -4.39 -25.30 1.62
CA ASN A 185 -4.65 -26.74 1.55
C ASN A 185 -5.70 -27.19 2.58
N ARG A 186 -5.64 -26.68 3.83
CA ARG A 186 -6.62 -27.01 4.87
C ARG A 186 -8.06 -26.64 4.49
N ASN A 187 -8.21 -25.64 3.64
CA ASN A 187 -9.50 -25.08 3.26
C ASN A 187 -10.06 -25.66 1.95
N ASN A 188 -9.45 -26.72 1.37
CA ASN A 188 -9.91 -27.43 0.17
C ASN A 188 -10.32 -26.50 -0.99
N THR A 189 -9.46 -25.53 -1.28
CA THR A 189 -9.75 -24.48 -2.25
C THR A 189 -9.52 -24.95 -3.68
N GLY A 190 -10.44 -24.60 -4.58
CA GLY A 190 -10.46 -25.09 -5.96
C GLY A 190 -9.30 -24.59 -6.83
N PRO A 191 -9.22 -25.05 -8.10
CA PRO A 191 -8.07 -24.87 -8.99
C PRO A 191 -7.69 -23.41 -9.33
N ARG A 192 -8.57 -22.43 -9.09
CA ARG A 192 -8.22 -21.01 -9.25
C ARG A 192 -7.23 -20.52 -8.19
N VAL A 193 -7.39 -20.96 -6.95
CA VAL A 193 -6.47 -20.62 -5.85
C VAL A 193 -5.08 -21.19 -6.11
N SER A 194 -4.99 -22.35 -6.79
CA SER A 194 -3.71 -22.93 -7.20
C SER A 194 -2.92 -22.02 -8.16
N ARG A 195 -3.58 -21.24 -9.03
CA ARG A 195 -2.91 -20.29 -9.92
C ARG A 195 -2.34 -19.10 -9.16
N GLU A 196 -3.15 -18.49 -8.30
CA GLU A 196 -2.70 -17.33 -7.50
C GLU A 196 -1.58 -17.73 -6.52
N LEU A 197 -1.70 -18.93 -5.93
CA LEU A 197 -0.64 -19.50 -5.10
C LEU A 197 0.65 -19.72 -5.88
N ALA A 198 0.57 -20.23 -7.11
CA ALA A 198 1.74 -20.38 -7.97
C ALA A 198 2.41 -19.01 -8.25
N SER A 199 1.63 -17.98 -8.60
CA SER A 199 2.13 -16.62 -8.81
C SER A 199 2.83 -16.06 -7.56
N LEU A 200 2.21 -16.21 -6.39
CA LEU A 200 2.78 -15.81 -5.10
C LEU A 200 4.11 -16.50 -4.83
N ILE A 201 4.20 -17.81 -5.11
CA ILE A 201 5.44 -18.59 -4.95
C ILE A 201 6.54 -18.07 -5.86
N ALA A 202 6.23 -17.78 -7.12
CA ALA A 202 7.21 -17.24 -8.06
C ALA A 202 7.76 -15.89 -7.59
N GLU A 203 6.92 -15.03 -7.02
CA GLU A 203 7.32 -13.71 -6.52
C GLU A 203 8.15 -13.82 -5.24
N TRP A 204 7.73 -14.63 -4.26
CA TRP A 204 8.36 -14.70 -2.95
C TRP A 204 9.56 -15.67 -2.88
N ALA A 205 9.57 -16.73 -3.69
CA ALA A 205 10.71 -17.63 -3.78
C ALA A 205 11.81 -17.11 -4.73
N GLY A 206 11.55 -16.03 -5.47
CA GLY A 206 12.46 -15.44 -6.46
C GLY A 206 12.83 -16.40 -7.59
N LYS A 207 13.97 -16.15 -8.27
CA LYS A 207 14.54 -17.02 -9.32
C LYS A 207 15.16 -18.31 -8.78
N THR A 208 14.55 -18.91 -7.78
CA THR A 208 14.99 -20.23 -7.34
C THR A 208 14.41 -21.27 -8.30
N VAL A 209 15.22 -22.25 -8.68
CA VAL A 209 14.79 -23.36 -9.54
C VAL A 209 13.53 -24.05 -8.99
N TRP A 210 13.37 -24.07 -7.67
CA TRP A 210 12.18 -24.59 -7.00
C TRP A 210 10.94 -23.71 -7.19
N GLY A 211 11.06 -22.38 -7.10
CA GLY A 211 9.96 -21.47 -7.39
C GLY A 211 9.50 -21.55 -8.84
N GLU A 212 10.45 -21.59 -9.79
CA GLU A 212 10.16 -21.73 -11.22
C GLU A 212 9.52 -23.10 -11.56
N LEU A 213 10.03 -24.19 -10.97
CA LEU A 213 9.49 -25.53 -11.16
C LEU A 213 8.07 -25.65 -10.59
N GLN A 214 7.83 -25.13 -9.40
CA GLN A 214 6.54 -25.23 -8.73
C GLN A 214 5.47 -24.35 -9.41
N TYR A 215 5.86 -23.17 -9.91
CA TYR A 215 5.03 -22.36 -10.80
C TYR A 215 4.68 -23.13 -12.08
N ALA A 216 5.67 -23.75 -12.73
CA ALA A 216 5.46 -24.49 -13.98
C ALA A 216 4.57 -25.73 -13.80
N VAL A 217 4.66 -26.44 -12.67
CA VAL A 217 3.80 -27.60 -12.37
C VAL A 217 2.36 -27.17 -12.18
N TRP A 218 2.09 -26.15 -11.36
CA TRP A 218 0.72 -25.75 -11.03
C TRP A 218 0.01 -24.89 -12.08
N CYS A 219 0.75 -24.14 -12.91
CA CYS A 219 0.13 -23.39 -14.02
C CYS A 219 -0.20 -24.27 -15.25
N ASN A 220 0.33 -25.50 -15.34
CA ASN A 220 0.11 -26.39 -16.49
C ASN A 220 -1.19 -27.23 -16.44
N ASP A 221 -1.86 -27.32 -15.29
CA ASP A 221 -3.12 -28.07 -15.14
C ASP A 221 -4.31 -27.46 -15.92
N ALA A 222 -4.15 -26.27 -16.50
CA ALA A 222 -5.15 -25.66 -17.38
C ALA A 222 -5.15 -26.19 -18.83
N ARG A 223 -4.20 -27.05 -19.22
CA ARG A 223 -4.29 -27.78 -20.48
C ARG A 223 -4.97 -29.11 -20.21
N PRO A 224 -6.20 -29.37 -20.71
CA PRO A 224 -6.73 -30.71 -20.68
C PRO A 224 -5.72 -31.61 -21.36
N TYR A 225 -5.24 -32.63 -20.64
CA TYR A 225 -4.44 -33.70 -21.18
C TYR A 225 -5.23 -34.29 -22.36
N ARG A 226 -4.92 -33.84 -23.59
CA ARG A 226 -5.34 -34.56 -24.78
C ARG A 226 -4.58 -35.87 -24.72
N ALA A 227 -5.23 -36.89 -24.18
CA ALA A 227 -4.87 -38.25 -24.49
C ALA A 227 -4.81 -38.33 -26.01
N GLY A 228 -3.59 -38.38 -26.56
CA GLY A 228 -3.39 -38.71 -27.96
C GLY A 228 -4.06 -40.06 -28.20
N PRO A 229 -4.73 -40.25 -29.36
CA PRO A 229 -5.41 -41.50 -29.63
C PRO A 229 -4.42 -42.65 -29.48
N ALA A 230 -4.80 -43.65 -28.68
CA ALA A 230 -4.11 -44.92 -28.62
C ALA A 230 -4.16 -45.54 -30.02
N ASN A 231 -3.12 -45.30 -30.82
CA ASN A 231 -2.88 -46.06 -32.03
C ASN A 231 -2.57 -47.49 -31.62
N SER A 232 -3.63 -48.27 -31.58
CA SER A 232 -3.63 -49.72 -31.55
C SER A 232 -3.37 -50.20 -32.97
N ASP A 233 -2.10 -50.22 -33.38
CA ASP A 233 -1.68 -50.99 -34.55
C ASP A 233 -0.85 -52.20 -34.09
N SER A 234 -1.60 -53.20 -33.68
CA SER A 234 -1.16 -54.59 -33.53
C SER A 234 -1.27 -55.26 -34.90
N SER A 235 -0.21 -55.24 -35.70
CA SER A 235 -0.09 -56.13 -36.86
C SER A 235 1.23 -56.87 -36.83
N LEU A 236 1.26 -57.92 -35.99
CA LEU A 236 2.17 -59.04 -36.12
C LEU A 236 1.62 -59.98 -37.21
N SER A 237 2.21 -59.94 -38.40
CA SER A 237 2.05 -60.98 -39.41
C SER A 237 3.36 -61.18 -40.15
N GLY A 238 4.02 -62.33 -39.94
CA GLY A 238 5.20 -62.68 -40.73
C GLY A 238 6.11 -63.72 -40.11
N PHE A 239 5.61 -64.89 -39.73
CA PHE A 239 6.41 -66.11 -39.67
C PHE A 239 5.59 -67.27 -40.23
N SER A 240 6.06 -67.84 -41.33
CA SER A 240 5.70 -69.18 -41.78
C SER A 240 6.97 -69.87 -42.26
N ALA A 241 6.97 -71.18 -42.01
CA ALA A 241 8.09 -72.12 -42.01
C ALA A 241 8.76 -72.35 -43.37
#